data_AF-A0A453EI18-F1
#
_entry.id   AF-A0A453EI18-F1
#
_cell.length_a   1.000
_cell.length_b   1.000
_cell.length_c   1.000
_cell.angle_alpha   90.00
_cell.angle_beta   90.00
_cell.angle_gamma   90.00
#
_symmetry.space_group_name_H-M   'P 1'
#
loop_
_entity.id
_entity.type
_entity.pdbx_description
1 polymer ?
#
loop_
_entity_poly.entity_id
_entity_poly.type
_entity_poly.pdbx_seq_one_letter_code
_entity_poly.pdbx_strand_id
1 'polypeptide(L)'
;HTVSWYRETELGKLASSTMGGVRQQLMAAVLVAVALMATAAEGYITQKTWGAIRRANRAGPFVGLVVPNTYEMVPVLESPSFVASKSVPNMDIQGRRFRFGTIEGQSVVMVMTGLSMLNAGLTTQMLLSLFRVKGIVHWGIAGNANEDLQIGDVTIPEYWAHVSLWNWQVVHIWY
;
A
#
# COMPACT_ATOMS: atom_id res chain seq x y z
N HIS A 1 2.47 -40.66 67.41
CA HIS A 1 3.43 -40.39 66.31
C HIS A 1 2.89 -40.67 64.89
N THR A 2 1.60 -40.98 64.70
CA THR A 2 1.06 -41.48 63.41
C THR A 2 0.27 -40.46 62.57
N VAL A 3 0.06 -39.23 63.04
CA VAL A 3 -0.77 -38.24 62.33
C VAL A 3 0.04 -37.35 61.36
N SER A 4 1.37 -37.29 61.51
CA SER A 4 2.24 -36.39 60.72
C SER A 4 2.41 -36.85 59.27
N TRP A 5 2.56 -38.15 59.04
CA TRP A 5 2.89 -38.73 57.73
C TRP A 5 1.77 -38.63 56.70
N TYR A 6 0.50 -38.74 57.13
CA TYR A 6 -0.64 -38.69 56.22
C TYR A 6 -0.84 -37.29 55.61
N ARG A 7 -0.51 -36.25 56.39
CA ARG A 7 -0.67 -34.84 55.99
C ARG A 7 0.34 -34.45 54.90
N GLU A 8 1.54 -35.03 54.94
CA GLU A 8 2.63 -34.76 53.99
C GLU A 8 2.37 -35.38 52.60
N THR A 9 1.82 -36.59 52.56
CA THR A 9 1.41 -37.24 51.29
C THR A 9 0.25 -36.54 50.60
N GLU A 10 -0.72 -36.02 51.35
CA GLU A 10 -1.84 -35.27 50.76
C GLU A 10 -1.41 -33.88 50.27
N LEU A 11 -0.50 -33.21 50.99
CA LEU A 11 0.13 -31.95 50.55
C LEU A 11 0.94 -32.13 49.25
N GLY A 12 1.71 -33.23 49.11
CA GLY A 12 2.45 -33.54 47.89
C GLY A 12 1.55 -33.83 46.69
N LYS A 13 0.43 -34.54 46.90
CA LYS A 13 -0.59 -34.77 45.85
C LYS A 13 -1.27 -33.46 45.44
N LEU A 14 -1.64 -32.60 46.40
CA LEU A 14 -2.20 -31.27 46.14
C LEU A 14 -1.22 -30.36 45.38
N ALA A 15 0.08 -30.38 45.73
CA ALA A 15 1.11 -29.64 45.02
C ALA A 15 1.31 -30.15 43.57
N SER A 16 1.29 -31.47 43.35
CA SER A 16 1.38 -32.04 41.99
C SER A 16 0.15 -31.75 41.12
N SER A 17 -1.04 -31.77 41.73
CA SER A 17 -2.32 -31.44 41.10
C SER A 17 -2.39 -29.97 40.70
N THR A 18 -1.98 -29.07 41.61
CA THR A 18 -1.91 -27.63 41.35
C THR A 18 -0.86 -27.28 40.29
N MET A 19 0.32 -27.93 40.29
CA MET A 19 1.32 -27.78 39.22
C MET A 19 0.83 -28.27 37.85
N GLY A 20 0.06 -29.36 37.81
CA GLY A 20 -0.59 -29.85 36.58
C GLY A 20 -1.60 -28.86 36.02
N GLY A 21 -2.44 -28.29 36.90
CA GLY A 21 -3.40 -27.25 36.54
C GLY A 21 -2.75 -25.96 36.03
N VAL A 22 -1.66 -25.51 36.68
CA VAL A 22 -0.89 -24.33 36.24
C VAL A 22 -0.25 -24.57 34.87
N ARG A 23 0.32 -25.76 34.61
CA ARG A 23 0.90 -26.10 33.30
C ARG A 23 -0.16 -26.14 32.19
N GLN A 24 -1.35 -26.65 32.50
CA GLN A 24 -2.47 -26.72 31.56
C GLN A 24 -3.05 -25.32 31.27
N GLN A 25 -3.13 -24.45 32.28
CA GLN A 25 -3.50 -23.04 32.12
C GLN A 25 -2.47 -22.26 31.31
N LEU A 26 -1.17 -22.49 31.53
CA LEU A 26 -0.10 -21.88 30.74
C LEU A 26 -0.15 -22.34 29.27
N MET A 27 -0.36 -23.63 29.01
CA MET A 27 -0.55 -24.13 27.65
C MET A 27 -1.79 -23.54 26.99
N ALA A 28 -2.90 -23.42 27.71
CA ALA A 28 -4.11 -22.79 27.20
C ALA A 28 -3.89 -21.30 26.90
N ALA A 29 -3.19 -20.58 27.78
CA ALA A 29 -2.85 -19.17 27.57
C ALA A 29 -1.94 -18.97 26.35
N VAL A 30 -0.95 -19.86 26.15
CA VAL A 30 -0.08 -19.84 24.97
C VAL A 30 -0.88 -20.14 23.71
N LEU A 31 -1.77 -21.14 23.72
CA LEU A 31 -2.62 -21.47 22.58
C LEU A 31 -3.57 -20.31 22.22
N VAL A 32 -4.16 -19.66 23.22
CA VAL A 32 -4.99 -18.47 23.04
C VAL A 32 -4.16 -17.32 22.48
N ALA A 33 -2.95 -17.07 23.00
CA ALA A 33 -2.05 -16.04 22.49
C ALA A 33 -1.65 -16.31 21.03
N VAL A 34 -1.34 -17.55 20.67
CA VAL A 34 -1.04 -17.95 19.28
C VAL A 34 -2.25 -17.78 18.37
N ALA A 35 -3.44 -18.18 18.83
CA ALA A 35 -4.68 -18.00 18.07
C ALA A 35 -4.99 -16.51 17.84
N LEU A 36 -4.81 -15.66 18.85
CA LEU A 36 -4.98 -14.20 18.75
C LEU A 36 -3.95 -13.55 17.80
N MET A 37 -2.70 -14.02 17.80
CA MET A 37 -1.68 -13.57 16.84
C MET A 37 -1.98 -14.03 15.41
N ALA A 38 -2.56 -15.21 15.23
CA ALA A 38 -2.97 -15.72 13.92
C ALA A 38 -4.16 -14.94 13.33
N THR A 39 -5.09 -14.46 14.17
CA THR A 39 -6.20 -13.61 13.69
C THR A 39 -5.76 -12.17 13.40
N ALA A 40 -4.68 -11.69 14.03
CA ALA A 40 -4.09 -10.37 13.74
C ALA A 40 -3.28 -10.33 12.42
N ALA A 41 -3.07 -11.49 11.78
CA ALA A 41 -2.32 -11.60 10.53
C ALA A 41 -3.19 -11.48 9.26
N GLU A 42 -4.41 -10.93 9.36
CA GLU A 42 -5.05 -10.39 8.17
C GLU A 42 -4.30 -9.12 7.76
N GLY A 43 -3.31 -9.29 6.88
CA GLY A 43 -2.63 -8.16 6.26
C GLY A 43 -3.65 -7.16 5.70
N TYR A 44 -3.29 -5.89 5.69
CA TYR A 44 -4.08 -4.74 5.21
C TYR A 44 -4.75 -4.93 3.82
N ILE A 45 -4.34 -5.96 3.07
CA ILE A 45 -4.93 -6.42 1.81
C ILE A 45 -5.48 -7.84 1.99
N THR A 46 -6.78 -8.03 1.76
CA THR A 46 -7.46 -9.33 1.89
C THR A 46 -6.87 -10.39 0.95
N GLN A 47 -6.98 -11.67 1.31
CA GLN A 47 -6.53 -12.79 0.43
C GLN A 47 -7.23 -12.78 -0.95
N LYS A 48 -8.50 -12.36 -0.99
CA LYS A 48 -9.24 -12.18 -2.24
C LYS A 48 -8.59 -11.12 -3.12
N THR A 49 -8.23 -9.96 -2.53
CA THR A 49 -7.55 -8.87 -3.24
C THR A 49 -6.17 -9.31 -3.73
N TRP A 50 -5.38 -10.02 -2.91
CA TRP A 50 -4.12 -10.61 -3.34
C TRP A 50 -4.26 -11.58 -4.51
N GLY A 51 -5.31 -12.42 -4.49
CA GLY A 51 -5.64 -13.29 -5.61
C GLY A 51 -5.94 -12.50 -6.89
N ALA A 52 -6.66 -11.39 -6.79
CA ALA A 52 -6.96 -10.51 -7.91
C ALA A 52 -5.70 -9.80 -8.45
N ILE A 53 -4.84 -9.29 -7.57
CA ILE A 53 -3.54 -8.68 -7.93
C ILE A 53 -2.68 -9.69 -8.69
N ARG A 54 -2.57 -10.92 -8.19
CA ARG A 54 -1.81 -11.99 -8.87
C ARG A 54 -2.35 -12.30 -10.27
N ARG A 55 -3.68 -12.30 -10.45
CA ARG A 55 -4.30 -12.48 -11.77
C ARG A 55 -4.01 -11.30 -12.70
N ALA A 56 -4.12 -10.07 -12.22
CA ALA A 56 -3.80 -8.88 -13.00
C ALA A 56 -2.34 -8.91 -13.48
N ASN A 57 -1.40 -9.28 -12.60
CA ASN A 57 0.03 -9.36 -12.92
C ASN A 57 0.42 -10.39 -13.99
N ARG A 58 -0.50 -11.30 -14.38
CA ARG A 58 -0.30 -12.19 -15.53
C ARG A 58 -0.39 -11.48 -16.87
N ALA A 59 -1.10 -10.35 -16.94
CA ALA A 59 -1.25 -9.53 -18.15
C ALA A 59 -0.17 -8.45 -18.31
N GLY A 60 0.70 -8.28 -17.30
CA GLY A 60 1.84 -7.36 -17.34
C GLY A 60 3.07 -7.95 -18.04
N PRO A 61 4.18 -7.18 -18.14
CA PRO A 61 4.40 -5.93 -17.42
C PRO A 61 3.65 -4.73 -18.00
N PHE A 62 3.14 -3.88 -17.12
CA PHE A 62 2.36 -2.69 -17.46
C PHE A 62 3.25 -1.45 -17.57
N VAL A 63 2.83 -0.49 -18.40
CA VAL A 63 3.21 0.92 -18.21
C VAL A 63 2.23 1.52 -17.19
N GLY A 64 2.77 2.11 -16.13
CA GLY A 64 1.99 2.78 -15.10
C GLY A 64 1.66 4.21 -15.51
N LEU A 65 0.38 4.53 -15.58
CA LEU A 65 -0.10 5.88 -15.87
C LEU A 65 -0.55 6.53 -14.55
N VAL A 66 0.23 7.49 -14.07
CA VAL A 66 0.03 8.16 -12.78
C VAL A 66 -0.51 9.55 -13.06
N VAL A 67 -1.77 9.81 -12.73
CA VAL A 67 -2.50 11.01 -13.21
C VAL A 67 -3.00 11.86 -12.03
N PRO A 68 -2.83 13.18 -12.03
CA PRO A 68 -3.12 13.99 -10.85
C PRO A 68 -4.61 14.15 -10.56
N ASN A 69 -5.42 14.42 -11.58
CA ASN A 69 -6.86 14.62 -11.39
C ASN A 69 -7.69 14.09 -12.58
N THR A 70 -9.01 14.35 -12.54
CA THR A 70 -9.96 13.87 -13.55
C THR A 70 -9.81 14.55 -14.90
N TYR A 71 -9.43 15.83 -14.95
CA TYR A 71 -9.28 16.58 -16.19
C TYR A 71 -8.18 16.00 -17.07
N GLU A 72 -7.10 15.46 -16.51
CA GLU A 72 -6.06 14.81 -17.32
C GLU A 72 -6.29 13.30 -17.50
N MET A 73 -7.12 12.68 -16.65
CA MET A 73 -7.40 11.25 -16.71
C MET A 73 -8.52 10.91 -17.70
N VAL A 74 -9.64 11.64 -17.64
CA VAL A 74 -10.86 11.33 -18.40
C VAL A 74 -10.62 11.35 -19.91
N PRO A 75 -9.90 12.33 -20.50
CA PRO A 75 -9.64 12.33 -21.95
C PRO A 75 -8.93 11.06 -22.43
N VAL A 76 -8.06 10.46 -21.61
CA VAL A 76 -7.40 9.20 -21.97
C VAL A 76 -8.36 8.02 -21.86
N LEU A 77 -9.25 8.00 -20.84
CA LEU A 77 -10.24 6.93 -20.67
C LEU A 77 -11.34 6.96 -21.73
N GLU A 78 -11.69 8.14 -22.24
CA GLU A 78 -12.69 8.33 -23.29
C GLU A 78 -12.09 8.25 -24.71
N SER A 79 -10.76 8.25 -24.82
CA SER A 79 -10.07 8.09 -26.09
C SER A 79 -10.34 6.71 -26.71
N PRO A 80 -10.56 6.61 -28.03
CA PRO A 80 -10.74 5.33 -28.72
C PRO A 80 -9.49 4.44 -28.64
N SER A 81 -8.31 5.01 -28.37
CA SER A 81 -7.07 4.24 -28.21
C SER A 81 -7.01 3.49 -26.89
N PHE A 82 -7.77 3.89 -25.86
CA PHE A 82 -7.81 3.18 -24.59
C PHE A 82 -8.87 2.08 -24.61
N VAL A 83 -8.43 0.83 -24.48
CA VAL A 83 -9.31 -0.33 -24.40
C VAL A 83 -9.22 -0.92 -23.00
N ALA A 84 -10.30 -0.82 -22.24
CA ALA A 84 -10.37 -1.39 -20.89
C ALA A 84 -10.20 -2.92 -20.91
N SER A 85 -9.51 -3.45 -19.91
CA SER A 85 -9.33 -4.89 -19.75
C SER A 85 -10.67 -5.59 -19.54
N LYS A 86 -10.96 -6.61 -20.34
CA LYS A 86 -12.19 -7.41 -20.24
C LYS A 86 -12.24 -8.25 -18.97
N SER A 87 -11.07 -8.66 -18.44
CA SER A 87 -10.99 -9.58 -17.29
C SER A 87 -10.95 -8.84 -15.95
N VAL A 88 -10.21 -7.73 -15.89
CA VAL A 88 -10.04 -6.91 -14.68
C VAL A 88 -10.07 -5.44 -15.09
N PRO A 89 -11.24 -4.84 -15.34
CA PRO A 89 -11.32 -3.46 -15.82
C PRO A 89 -10.80 -2.45 -14.79
N ASN A 90 -11.07 -2.69 -13.51
CA ASN A 90 -10.57 -1.89 -12.42
C ASN A 90 -10.43 -2.67 -11.10
N MET A 91 -9.66 -2.11 -10.17
CA MET A 91 -9.49 -2.61 -8.82
C MET A 91 -9.31 -1.45 -7.85
N ASP A 92 -10.12 -1.43 -6.79
CA ASP A 92 -10.03 -0.42 -5.74
C ASP A 92 -9.17 -0.95 -4.57
N ILE A 93 -8.09 -0.25 -4.26
CA ILE A 93 -7.15 -0.62 -3.18
C ILE A 93 -6.81 0.64 -2.41
N GLN A 94 -7.04 0.63 -1.09
CA GLN A 94 -6.73 1.76 -0.19
C GLN A 94 -7.31 3.10 -0.67
N GLY A 95 -8.55 3.08 -1.15
CA GLY A 95 -9.22 4.28 -1.66
C GLY A 95 -8.76 4.76 -3.04
N ARG A 96 -7.93 3.98 -3.75
CA ARG A 96 -7.47 4.30 -5.11
C ARG A 96 -7.96 3.28 -6.12
N ARG A 97 -8.50 3.78 -7.24
CA ARG A 97 -8.96 2.95 -8.37
C ARG A 97 -7.84 2.79 -9.39
N PHE A 98 -7.33 1.57 -9.50
CA PHE A 98 -6.45 1.14 -10.58
C PHE A 98 -7.31 0.68 -11.76
N ARG A 99 -7.09 1.22 -12.95
CA ARG A 99 -7.82 0.89 -14.19
C ARG A 99 -6.87 0.18 -15.13
N PHE A 100 -7.20 -1.02 -15.56
CA PHE A 100 -6.34 -1.80 -16.45
C PHE A 100 -6.90 -1.75 -17.86
N GLY A 101 -6.00 -1.73 -18.83
CA GLY A 101 -6.36 -1.74 -20.23
C GLY A 101 -5.15 -1.82 -21.12
N THR A 102 -5.35 -1.48 -22.38
CA THR A 102 -4.30 -1.34 -23.37
C THR A 102 -4.44 -0.01 -24.10
N ILE A 103 -3.31 0.61 -24.44
CA ILE A 103 -3.24 1.75 -25.36
C ILE A 103 -2.32 1.33 -26.50
N GLU A 104 -2.82 1.32 -27.74
CA GLU A 104 -2.04 0.88 -28.91
C GLU A 104 -1.33 -0.48 -28.70
N GLY A 105 -2.04 -1.43 -28.08
CA GLY A 105 -1.51 -2.76 -27.75
C GLY A 105 -0.58 -2.83 -26.53
N GLN A 106 -0.16 -1.70 -25.97
CA GLN A 106 0.64 -1.65 -24.74
C GLN A 106 -0.26 -1.84 -23.51
N SER A 107 -0.01 -2.87 -22.70
CA SER A 107 -0.66 -3.04 -21.40
C SER A 107 -0.37 -1.84 -20.49
N VAL A 108 -1.43 -1.21 -19.97
CA VAL A 108 -1.36 -0.07 -19.05
C VAL A 108 -2.15 -0.32 -17.78
N VAL A 109 -1.71 0.30 -16.69
CA VAL A 109 -2.45 0.44 -15.45
C VAL A 109 -2.48 1.90 -15.05
N MET A 110 -3.66 2.49 -14.99
CA MET A 110 -3.86 3.91 -14.71
C MET A 110 -4.42 4.12 -13.31
N VAL A 111 -3.88 5.09 -12.59
CA VAL A 111 -4.30 5.42 -11.23
C VAL A 111 -4.26 6.94 -11.01
N MET A 112 -5.30 7.46 -10.35
CA MET A 112 -5.37 8.87 -9.97
C MET A 112 -4.68 9.09 -8.62
N THR A 113 -3.78 10.07 -8.56
CA THR A 113 -3.03 10.39 -7.33
C THR A 113 -3.80 11.35 -6.43
N GLY A 114 -4.57 12.28 -7.01
CA GLY A 114 -4.95 13.51 -6.33
C GLY A 114 -3.80 14.52 -6.32
N LEU A 115 -4.03 15.67 -5.69
CA LEU A 115 -3.05 16.75 -5.62
C LEU A 115 -2.01 16.50 -4.51
N SER A 116 -0.85 17.14 -4.62
CA SER A 116 0.36 17.02 -3.77
C SER A 116 1.35 15.92 -4.16
N MET A 117 2.63 16.20 -3.88
CA MET A 117 3.72 15.26 -4.09
C MET A 117 3.66 14.04 -3.18
N LEU A 118 3.16 14.20 -1.94
CA LEU A 118 2.97 13.07 -1.03
C LEU A 118 2.00 12.05 -1.63
N ASN A 119 0.87 12.54 -2.17
CA ASN A 119 -0.12 11.68 -2.83
C ASN A 119 0.45 10.99 -4.07
N ALA A 120 1.19 11.73 -4.90
CA ALA A 120 1.85 11.15 -6.08
C ALA A 120 2.87 10.06 -5.69
N GLY A 121 3.69 10.32 -4.68
CA GLY A 121 4.68 9.37 -4.16
C GLY A 121 4.03 8.10 -3.59
N LEU A 122 3.05 8.24 -2.70
CA LEU A 122 2.33 7.09 -2.11
C LEU A 122 1.61 6.26 -3.16
N THR A 123 0.97 6.91 -4.14
CA THR A 123 0.26 6.21 -5.23
C THR A 123 1.23 5.43 -6.11
N THR A 124 2.35 6.07 -6.48
CA THR A 124 3.37 5.44 -7.33
C THR A 124 4.02 4.28 -6.59
N GLN A 125 4.37 4.44 -5.31
CA GLN A 125 4.89 3.35 -4.50
C GLN A 125 3.90 2.20 -4.42
N MET A 126 2.62 2.47 -4.17
CA MET A 126 1.60 1.43 -4.12
C MET A 126 1.43 0.71 -5.47
N LEU A 127 1.48 1.45 -6.57
CA LEU A 127 1.43 0.89 -7.91
C LEU A 127 2.60 -0.08 -8.15
N LEU A 128 3.83 0.34 -7.81
CA LEU A 128 5.04 -0.45 -7.97
C LEU A 128 5.08 -1.67 -7.03
N SER A 129 4.55 -1.54 -5.81
CA SER A 129 4.50 -2.63 -4.83
C SER A 129 3.50 -3.73 -5.21
N LEU A 130 2.41 -3.38 -5.90
CA LEU A 130 1.31 -4.30 -6.17
C LEU A 130 1.38 -4.90 -7.57
N PHE A 131 1.88 -4.16 -8.56
CA PHE A 131 1.81 -4.57 -9.96
C PHE A 131 3.18 -4.69 -10.64
N ARG A 132 3.27 -5.58 -11.62
CA ARG A 132 4.47 -5.71 -12.48
C ARG A 132 4.52 -4.55 -13.45
N VAL A 133 5.25 -3.49 -13.11
CA VAL A 133 5.37 -2.27 -13.90
C VAL A 133 6.77 -2.17 -14.52
N LYS A 134 6.86 -1.78 -15.79
CA LYS A 134 8.14 -1.57 -16.50
C LYS A 134 8.56 -0.11 -16.64
N GLY A 135 7.66 0.82 -16.35
CA GLY A 135 7.92 2.26 -16.42
C GLY A 135 6.69 3.05 -15.97
N ILE A 136 6.91 4.31 -15.59
CA ILE A 136 5.88 5.24 -15.15
C ILE A 136 5.81 6.39 -16.15
N VAL A 137 4.59 6.79 -16.51
CA VAL A 137 4.29 8.01 -17.24
C VAL A 137 3.39 8.86 -16.34
N HIS A 138 3.82 10.09 -16.11
CA HIS A 138 3.07 11.11 -15.39
C HIS A 138 2.95 12.33 -16.29
N TRP A 139 1.77 12.95 -16.32
CA TRP A 139 1.50 14.18 -17.06
C TRP A 139 0.53 15.06 -16.28
N GLY A 140 0.52 16.34 -16.61
CA GLY A 140 -0.30 17.34 -15.98
C GLY A 140 -0.17 18.68 -16.70
N ILE A 141 -1.08 19.60 -16.37
CA ILE A 141 -0.95 21.00 -16.75
C ILE A 141 0.02 21.66 -15.77
N ALA A 142 0.97 22.45 -16.29
CA ALA A 142 1.93 23.19 -15.49
C ALA A 142 2.02 24.65 -15.95
N GLY A 143 2.32 25.55 -15.01
CA GLY A 143 2.84 26.86 -15.36
C GLY A 143 4.29 26.74 -15.83
N ASN A 144 4.69 27.60 -16.76
CA ASN A 144 6.06 27.66 -17.23
C ASN A 144 6.72 28.99 -16.80
N ALA A 145 8.04 28.97 -16.60
CA ALA A 145 8.85 30.15 -16.31
C ALA A 145 9.85 30.46 -17.44
N ASN A 146 9.74 29.75 -18.57
CA ASN A 146 10.59 29.94 -19.72
C ASN A 146 9.84 30.83 -20.71
N GLU A 147 10.34 32.04 -20.95
CA GLU A 147 9.70 33.04 -21.80
C GLU A 147 9.50 32.57 -23.26
N ASP A 148 10.29 31.58 -23.70
CA ASP A 148 10.15 30.99 -25.03
C ASP A 148 8.96 30.03 -25.15
N LEU A 149 8.38 29.56 -24.03
CA LEU A 149 7.26 28.62 -24.02
C LEU A 149 5.91 29.33 -23.97
N GLN A 150 5.02 28.94 -24.88
CA GLN A 150 3.67 29.50 -25.00
C GLN A 150 2.62 28.61 -24.31
N ILE A 151 1.44 29.18 -24.10
CA ILE A 151 0.28 28.42 -23.61
C ILE A 151 -0.06 27.34 -24.63
N GLY A 152 -0.14 26.10 -24.15
CA GLY A 152 -0.45 24.92 -24.99
C GLY A 152 0.77 24.13 -25.43
N ASP A 153 1.99 24.63 -25.18
CA ASP A 153 3.21 23.87 -25.46
C ASP A 153 3.30 22.63 -24.58
N VAL A 154 3.72 21.52 -25.19
CA VAL A 154 3.96 20.24 -24.51
C VAL A 154 5.45 20.06 -24.34
N THR A 155 5.89 19.92 -23.09
CA THR A 155 7.30 19.75 -22.75
C THR A 155 7.54 18.43 -22.03
N ILE A 156 8.73 17.86 -22.25
CA ILE A 156 9.22 16.68 -21.54
C ILE A 156 10.44 17.14 -20.75
N PRO A 157 10.35 17.22 -19.41
CA PRO A 157 11.49 17.66 -18.60
C PRO A 157 12.57 16.57 -18.58
N GLU A 158 13.83 16.97 -18.80
CA GLU A 158 14.98 16.08 -18.60
C GLU A 158 15.28 15.89 -17.10
N TYR A 159 15.02 16.93 -16.30
CA TYR A 159 15.22 16.94 -14.85
C TYR A 159 14.05 17.61 -14.14
N TRP A 160 13.81 17.23 -12.89
CA TRP A 160 12.86 17.91 -11.99
C TRP A 160 13.50 18.16 -10.63
N ALA A 161 13.07 19.21 -9.95
CA ALA A 161 13.52 19.55 -8.60
C ALA A 161 12.33 19.79 -7.68
N HIS A 162 12.45 19.38 -6.42
CA HIS A 162 11.51 19.76 -5.38
C HIS A 162 12.03 21.01 -4.67
N VAL A 163 11.38 22.14 -4.88
CA VAL A 163 11.80 23.43 -4.31
C VAL A 163 11.17 23.76 -2.96
N SER A 164 10.36 22.85 -2.41
CA SER A 164 9.61 23.09 -1.16
C SER A 164 10.37 22.56 0.06
N LEU A 165 11.38 23.31 0.53
CA LEU A 165 11.86 23.31 1.92
C LEU A 165 12.73 24.53 2.23
N TRP A 166 12.24 25.76 2.00
CA TRP A 166 12.92 26.96 2.48
C TRP A 166 12.52 27.26 3.93
N ASN A 167 13.43 27.03 4.86
CA ASN A 167 13.28 27.47 6.25
C ASN A 167 14.21 28.67 6.48
N TRP A 168 13.67 29.89 6.42
CA TRP A 168 14.40 31.09 6.80
C TRP A 168 14.45 31.17 8.32
N GLN A 169 15.62 30.95 8.90
CA GLN A 169 15.85 31.17 10.33
C GLN A 169 16.03 32.68 10.58
N VAL A 170 15.21 33.25 11.46
CA VAL A 170 15.42 34.62 11.95
C VAL A 170 16.65 34.60 12.86
N VAL A 171 17.78 35.14 12.39
CA VAL A 171 18.93 35.37 13.24
C VAL A 171 18.66 36.65 14.04
N HIS A 172 18.28 36.50 15.31
CA HIS A 172 18.30 37.62 16.25
C HIS A 172 19.76 37.90 16.62
N ILE A 173 20.37 38.89 15.97
CA ILE A 173 21.64 39.47 16.42
C ILE A 173 21.26 40.52 17.47
N TRP A 174 21.47 40.21 18.74
CA TRP A 174 21.45 41.22 19.80
C TRP A 174 22.78 41.99 19.74
N TYR A 175 22.71 43.31 19.66
CA TYR A 175 23.84 44.23 19.81
C TYR A 175 24.25 44.37 21.28
#